data_AF-A0A2H9T5P2-F1
#
_entry.id   AF-A0A2H9T5P2-F1
#
_cell.length_a   1.000
_cell.length_b   1.000
_cell.length_c   1.000
_cell.angle_alpha   90.00
_cell.angle_beta   90.00
_cell.angle_gamma   90.00
#
_symmetry.space_group_name_H-M   'P 1'
#
loop_
_entity.id
_entity.type
_entity.pdbx_description
1 polymer ?
#
loop_
_entity_poly.entity_id
_entity_poly.type
_entity_poly.pdbx_seq_one_letter_code
_entity_poly.pdbx_strand_id
1 'polypeptide(L)'
;MMNTLEIELILQAVSPHFAGVYARNTLPSCPLSVPSFMVCNTDPDNKQGQHWIAMYIDEKRRGEYYDPYGLSPFHLDFINFLNRQCKTWIYNPVAVQHLNSLVCGQHCIYYLVHREMGMTMNDITEYLQSEWHANTYIVDDFVHHLERYLL
;
A
#
# COMPACT_ATOMS: atom_id res chain seq x y z
N MET A 1 -5.24 -9.38 11.18
CA MET A 1 -4.16 -8.88 10.29
C MET A 1 -4.38 -9.56 8.96
N MET A 2 -4.39 -8.81 7.86
CA MET A 2 -4.60 -9.40 6.54
C MET A 2 -3.39 -10.21 6.09
N ASN A 3 -3.65 -11.30 5.38
CA ASN A 3 -2.65 -12.13 4.72
C ASN A 3 -2.56 -11.81 3.20
N THR A 4 -1.54 -12.37 2.54
CA THR A 4 -1.29 -12.18 1.10
C THR A 4 -2.52 -12.46 0.24
N LEU A 5 -3.22 -13.58 0.47
CA LEU A 5 -4.34 -14.01 -0.35
C LEU A 5 -5.54 -13.07 -0.21
N GLU A 6 -5.84 -12.61 1.01
CA GLU A 6 -6.93 -11.66 1.25
C GLU A 6 -6.68 -10.33 0.53
N ILE A 7 -5.46 -9.78 0.63
CA ILE A 7 -5.07 -8.54 -0.04
C ILE A 7 -5.13 -8.71 -1.57
N GLU A 8 -4.61 -9.83 -2.08
CA GLU A 8 -4.55 -10.12 -3.51
C GLU A 8 -5.96 -10.23 -4.12
N LEU A 9 -6.86 -10.98 -3.50
CA LEU A 9 -8.23 -11.16 -3.98
C LEU A 9 -8.99 -9.82 -4.05
N ILE A 10 -8.88 -8.99 -3.01
CA ILE A 10 -9.57 -7.69 -2.96
C ILE A 10 -9.02 -6.76 -4.04
N LEU A 11 -7.70 -6.54 -4.08
CA LEU A 11 -7.11 -5.55 -4.97
C LEU A 11 -7.16 -5.97 -6.44
N GLN A 12 -7.12 -7.27 -6.73
CA GLN A 12 -7.33 -7.79 -8.08
C GLN A 12 -8.75 -7.51 -8.58
N ALA A 13 -9.76 -7.55 -7.69
CA ALA A 13 -11.14 -7.20 -8.05
C ALA A 13 -11.37 -5.69 -8.17
N VAL A 14 -10.57 -4.87 -7.49
CA VAL A 14 -10.71 -3.40 -7.50
C VAL A 14 -10.25 -2.76 -8.80
N SER A 15 -9.08 -3.15 -9.34
CA SER A 15 -8.51 -2.48 -10.52
C SER A 15 -7.57 -3.38 -11.33
N PRO A 16 -7.62 -3.31 -12.68
CA PRO A 16 -6.67 -4.02 -13.54
C PRO A 16 -5.23 -3.46 -13.47
N HIS A 17 -5.02 -2.30 -12.81
CA HIS A 17 -3.67 -1.75 -12.58
C HIS A 17 -2.93 -2.44 -11.42
N PHE A 18 -3.59 -3.34 -10.70
CA PHE A 18 -2.96 -4.07 -9.61
C PHE A 18 -1.84 -4.99 -10.14
N ALA A 19 -0.63 -4.76 -9.66
CA ALA A 19 0.57 -5.49 -10.06
C ALA A 19 0.83 -6.73 -9.20
N GLY A 20 0.16 -6.90 -8.06
CA GLY A 20 0.29 -8.06 -7.17
C GLY A 20 0.74 -7.74 -5.74
N VAL A 21 0.92 -8.79 -4.95
CA VAL A 21 1.47 -8.73 -3.58
C VAL A 21 2.87 -9.35 -3.57
N TYR A 22 3.84 -8.65 -3.02
CA TYR A 22 5.25 -9.07 -3.07
C TYR A 22 5.90 -9.08 -1.68
N ALA A 23 6.87 -9.96 -1.45
CA ALA A 23 7.84 -9.78 -0.38
C ALA A 23 8.93 -8.79 -0.83
N ARG A 24 9.65 -8.16 0.10
CA ARG A 24 10.67 -7.16 -0.27
C ARG A 24 11.75 -7.68 -1.22
N ASN A 25 12.07 -8.98 -1.18
CA ASN A 25 13.10 -9.62 -2.01
C ASN A 25 12.56 -10.23 -3.31
N THR A 26 11.24 -10.16 -3.55
CA THR A 26 10.60 -10.72 -4.75
C THR A 26 9.98 -9.65 -5.64
N LEU A 27 10.38 -8.38 -5.46
CA LEU A 27 9.88 -7.26 -6.25
C LEU A 27 10.20 -7.45 -7.75
N PRO A 28 9.29 -7.06 -8.67
CA PRO A 28 9.49 -7.20 -10.10
C PRO A 28 10.80 -6.56 -10.59
N SER A 29 11.54 -7.29 -11.41
CA SER A 29 12.79 -6.82 -12.03
C SER A 29 12.51 -5.96 -13.27
N CYS A 30 11.57 -6.39 -14.11
CA CYS A 30 11.15 -5.70 -15.33
C CYS A 30 10.39 -4.39 -15.04
N PRO A 31 10.40 -3.42 -15.97
CA PRO A 31 9.55 -2.24 -15.87
C PRO A 31 8.08 -2.62 -15.83
N LEU A 32 7.34 -2.03 -14.89
CA LEU A 32 5.89 -2.17 -14.83
C LEU A 32 5.21 -1.33 -15.90
N SER A 33 4.05 -1.82 -16.35
CA SER A 33 3.02 -1.01 -17.00
C SER A 33 2.58 0.10 -16.05
N VAL A 34 2.17 1.27 -16.57
CA VAL A 34 1.71 2.38 -15.74
C VAL A 34 0.32 2.85 -16.21
N PRO A 35 -0.57 3.30 -15.29
CA PRO A 35 -0.37 3.30 -13.84
C PRO A 35 -0.34 1.88 -13.26
N SER A 36 0.31 1.71 -12.12
CA SER A 36 0.38 0.43 -11.42
C SER A 36 0.50 0.61 -9.93
N PHE A 37 0.00 -0.35 -9.18
CA PHE A 37 0.16 -0.35 -7.74
C PHE A 37 0.31 -1.76 -7.17
N MET A 38 0.88 -1.86 -5.98
CA MET A 38 1.14 -3.12 -5.30
C MET A 38 1.14 -2.96 -3.79
N VAL A 39 1.00 -4.09 -3.11
CA VAL A 39 1.24 -4.20 -1.66
C VAL A 39 2.50 -5.03 -1.46
N CYS A 40 3.38 -4.58 -0.56
CA CYS A 40 4.62 -5.28 -0.28
C CYS A 40 4.72 -5.61 1.21
N ASN A 41 5.19 -6.82 1.53
CA ASN A 41 5.65 -7.15 2.86
C ASN A 41 7.08 -6.63 3.06
N THR A 42 7.36 -6.06 4.23
CA THR A 42 8.73 -5.64 4.58
C THR A 42 9.65 -6.81 4.92
N ASP A 43 9.09 -7.97 5.26
CA ASP A 43 9.84 -9.20 5.45
C ASP A 43 10.09 -9.91 4.10
N PRO A 44 11.20 -10.67 3.99
CA PRO A 44 11.44 -11.53 2.84
C PRO A 44 10.46 -12.72 2.79
N ASP A 45 10.33 -13.33 1.62
CA ASP A 45 9.42 -14.45 1.32
C ASP A 45 9.61 -15.70 2.19
N ASN A 46 10.80 -15.88 2.75
CA ASN A 46 11.13 -16.97 3.66
C ASN A 46 10.77 -16.69 5.14
N LYS A 47 10.09 -15.58 5.43
CA LYS A 47 9.59 -15.22 6.77
C LYS A 47 8.07 -15.10 6.78
N GLN A 48 7.52 -15.15 7.99
CA GLN A 48 6.08 -15.12 8.25
C GLN A 48 5.37 -13.80 7.87
N GLY A 49 6.11 -12.77 7.45
CA GLY A 49 5.57 -11.43 7.19
C GLY A 49 5.39 -10.62 8.49
N GLN A 50 5.71 -9.32 8.46
CA GLN A 50 5.64 -8.47 9.65
C GLN A 50 4.84 -7.19 9.44
N HIS A 51 5.00 -6.55 8.29
CA HIS A 51 4.41 -5.24 8.03
C HIS A 51 4.11 -5.09 6.55
N TRP A 52 2.96 -4.48 6.26
CA TRP A 52 2.50 -4.21 4.90
C TRP A 52 2.69 -2.72 4.58
N ILE A 53 3.25 -2.46 3.41
CA ILE A 53 3.35 -1.14 2.80
C ILE A 53 2.72 -1.17 1.41
N ALA A 54 2.33 -0.02 0.89
CA ALA A 54 1.81 0.10 -0.47
C ALA A 54 2.77 0.91 -1.33
N MET A 55 2.82 0.59 -2.62
CA MET A 55 3.46 1.45 -3.61
C MET A 55 2.51 1.74 -4.76
N TYR A 56 2.53 2.99 -5.20
CA TYR A 56 1.75 3.45 -6.35
C TYR A 56 2.68 4.14 -7.35
N ILE A 57 2.49 3.90 -8.64
CA ILE A 57 3.26 4.51 -9.72
C ILE A 57 2.28 5.05 -10.76
N ASP A 58 2.31 6.37 -10.97
CA ASP A 58 1.42 7.02 -11.92
C ASP A 58 1.90 6.91 -13.38
N GLU A 59 1.06 7.35 -14.33
CA GLU A 59 1.35 7.38 -15.77
C GLU A 59 2.64 8.16 -16.13
N LYS A 60 3.03 9.13 -15.30
CA LYS A 60 4.24 9.94 -15.49
C LYS A 60 5.48 9.30 -14.85
N ARG A 61 5.35 8.11 -14.27
CA ARG A 61 6.37 7.40 -13.48
C ARG A 61 6.78 8.19 -12.24
N ARG A 62 5.82 8.85 -11.58
CA ARG A 62 5.99 9.37 -10.21
C ARG A 62 5.54 8.29 -9.23
N GLY A 63 6.45 7.91 -8.34
CA GLY A 63 6.22 6.86 -7.34
C GLY A 63 5.79 7.42 -5.99
N GLU A 64 4.99 6.65 -5.28
CA GLU A 64 4.61 6.89 -3.90
C GLU A 64 4.91 5.62 -3.09
N TYR A 65 5.66 5.77 -2.01
CA TYR A 65 5.86 4.74 -0.98
C TYR A 65 4.98 5.09 0.21
N TYR A 66 3.95 4.30 0.43
CA TYR A 66 3.01 4.50 1.53
C TYR A 66 3.28 3.49 2.64
N ASP A 67 3.66 3.99 3.80
CA ASP A 67 3.79 3.23 5.03
C ASP A 67 2.79 3.78 6.06
N PRO A 68 1.85 2.97 6.58
CA PRO A 68 0.90 3.41 7.60
C PRO A 68 1.56 4.04 8.84
N TYR A 69 2.82 3.70 9.13
CA TYR A 69 3.60 4.29 10.22
C TYR A 69 4.31 5.60 9.87
N GLY A 70 4.18 6.10 8.63
CA GLY A 70 4.82 7.35 8.18
C GLY A 70 6.33 7.25 8.05
N LEU A 71 6.86 6.02 7.93
CA LEU A 71 8.29 5.77 7.87
C LEU A 71 8.79 5.83 6.43
N SER A 72 9.95 6.46 6.23
CA SER A 72 10.69 6.35 4.96
C SER A 72 11.13 4.89 4.73
N PRO A 73 11.28 4.44 3.47
CA PRO A 73 11.73 3.08 3.19
C PRO A 73 13.11 2.81 3.82
N PHE A 74 13.16 1.86 4.75
CA PHE A 74 14.41 1.45 5.42
C PHE A 74 15.17 0.39 4.62
N HIS A 75 14.46 -0.47 3.89
CA HIS A 75 15.06 -1.55 3.10
C HIS A 75 15.52 -1.05 1.73
N LEU A 76 16.78 -1.33 1.39
CA LEU A 76 17.37 -0.97 0.09
C LEU A 76 16.61 -1.58 -1.09
N ASP A 77 15.94 -2.72 -0.89
CA ASP A 77 15.13 -3.36 -1.93
C ASP A 77 14.05 -2.41 -2.48
N PHE A 78 13.33 -1.72 -1.58
CA PHE A 78 12.30 -0.75 -1.94
C PHE A 78 12.88 0.50 -2.60
N ILE A 79 13.98 1.03 -2.06
CA ILE A 79 14.66 2.20 -2.64
C ILE A 79 15.15 1.89 -4.06
N ASN A 80 15.82 0.75 -4.25
CA ASN A 80 16.34 0.31 -5.53
C ASN A 80 15.22 0.03 -6.53
N PHE A 81 14.10 -0.52 -6.07
CA PHE A 81 12.91 -0.72 -6.89
C PHE A 81 12.33 0.60 -7.36
N LEU A 82 12.06 1.54 -6.45
CA LEU A 82 11.50 2.85 -6.78
C LEU A 82 12.42 3.65 -7.72
N ASN A 83 13.73 3.64 -7.47
CA ASN A 83 14.72 4.30 -8.34
C ASN A 83 14.78 3.71 -9.75
N ARG A 84 14.47 2.41 -9.91
CA ARG A 84 14.41 1.75 -11.22
C ARG A 84 13.10 1.99 -11.95
N GLN A 85 11.98 2.01 -11.22
CA GLN A 85 10.65 2.07 -11.82
C GLN A 85 10.15 3.51 -12.05
N CYS A 86 10.64 4.47 -11.25
CA CYS A 86 10.14 5.83 -11.20
C CYS A 86 11.19 6.86 -11.65
N LYS A 87 10.74 7.98 -12.22
CA LYS A 87 11.59 9.15 -12.48
C LYS A 87 11.88 9.91 -11.18
N THR A 88 10.89 9.97 -10.30
CA THR A 88 10.93 10.58 -8.97
C THR A 88 9.98 9.82 -8.06
N TRP A 89 10.22 9.80 -6.76
CA TRP A 89 9.28 9.22 -5.81
C TRP A 89 9.26 9.99 -4.48
N ILE A 90 8.15 9.85 -3.77
CA ILE A 90 7.92 10.43 -2.44
C ILE A 90 7.43 9.35 -1.47
N TYR A 91 7.33 9.69 -0.19
CA TYR A 91 6.71 8.85 0.83
C TYR A 91 5.84 9.71 1.76
N ASN A 92 4.90 9.11 2.50
CA ASN A 92 4.15 9.83 3.52
C ASN A 92 5.00 9.96 4.80
N PRO A 93 5.31 11.19 5.28
CA PRO A 93 6.11 11.37 6.48
C PRO A 93 5.28 11.38 7.77
N VAL A 94 3.97 11.15 7.66
CA VAL A 94 3.06 11.21 8.80
C VAL A 94 2.41 9.85 9.03
N ALA A 95 2.49 9.39 10.27
CA ALA A 95 1.87 8.16 10.72
C ALA A 95 0.35 8.33 10.73
N VAL A 96 -0.34 7.34 10.17
CA VAL A 96 -1.81 7.22 10.23
C VAL A 96 -2.25 5.98 10.99
N GLN A 97 -1.32 5.11 11.38
CA GLN A 97 -1.59 3.93 12.18
C GLN A 97 -0.76 3.93 13.45
N HIS A 98 -1.36 3.49 14.56
CA HIS A 98 -0.64 3.19 15.78
C HIS A 98 0.24 1.93 15.65
N LEU A 99 1.44 1.96 16.25
CA LEU A 99 2.41 0.84 16.22
C LEU A 99 1.89 -0.47 16.85
N ASN A 100 0.87 -0.41 17.69
CA ASN A 100 0.24 -1.58 18.32
C ASN A 100 -0.98 -2.10 17.54
N SER A 101 -1.37 -1.45 16.44
CA SER A 101 -2.48 -1.88 15.60
C SER A 101 -1.99 -2.89 14.55
N LEU A 102 -2.83 -3.86 14.22
CA LEU A 102 -2.53 -4.95 13.27
C LEU A 102 -3.20 -4.76 11.90
N VAL A 103 -3.59 -3.52 11.57
CA VAL A 103 -4.43 -3.18 10.41
C VAL A 103 -3.66 -2.54 9.24
N CYS A 104 -2.34 -2.73 9.16
CA CYS A 104 -1.52 -2.15 8.09
C CYS A 104 -1.91 -2.63 6.69
N GLY A 105 -2.39 -3.87 6.57
CA GLY A 105 -2.97 -4.38 5.33
C GLY A 105 -4.21 -3.59 4.90
N GLN A 106 -5.14 -3.33 5.83
CA GLN A 106 -6.33 -2.52 5.57
C GLN A 106 -5.98 -1.07 5.21
N HIS A 107 -4.99 -0.46 5.88
CA HIS A 107 -4.49 0.87 5.48
C HIS A 107 -3.95 0.87 4.05
N CYS A 108 -3.17 -0.15 3.65
CA CYS A 108 -2.66 -0.28 2.28
C CYS A 108 -3.80 -0.36 1.26
N ILE A 109 -4.81 -1.20 1.52
CA ILE A 109 -5.99 -1.32 0.64
C ILE A 109 -6.73 0.01 0.56
N TYR A 110 -7.03 0.63 1.71
CA TYR A 110 -7.72 1.91 1.77
C TYR A 110 -6.99 2.98 0.93
N TYR A 111 -5.68 3.13 1.14
CA TYR A 111 -4.87 4.08 0.39
C TYR A 111 -4.90 3.81 -1.12
N LEU A 112 -4.67 2.55 -1.54
CA LEU A 112 -4.60 2.20 -2.96
C LEU A 112 -5.93 2.40 -3.69
N VAL A 113 -7.05 2.02 -3.07
CA VAL A 113 -8.38 2.18 -3.68
C VAL A 113 -8.71 3.68 -3.85
N HIS A 114 -8.46 4.50 -2.82
CA HIS A 114 -8.72 5.94 -2.92
C HIS A 114 -7.75 6.64 -3.87
N ARG A 115 -6.50 6.16 -3.97
CA ARG A 115 -5.51 6.67 -4.92
C ARG A 115 -5.93 6.39 -6.37
N GLU A 116 -6.44 5.19 -6.66
CA GLU A 116 -7.04 4.85 -7.96
C GLU A 116 -8.26 5.71 -8.29
N MET A 117 -9.03 6.14 -7.28
CA MET A 117 -10.16 7.08 -7.43
C MET A 117 -9.72 8.54 -7.62
N GLY A 118 -8.41 8.82 -7.65
CA GLY A 118 -7.88 10.14 -7.95
C GLY A 118 -7.48 10.98 -6.75
N MET A 119 -7.71 10.55 -5.50
CA MET A 119 -7.31 11.27 -4.29
C MET A 119 -5.80 11.23 -4.04
N THR A 120 -5.16 12.34 -3.70
CA THR A 120 -3.71 12.36 -3.47
C THR A 120 -3.32 11.65 -2.16
N MET A 121 -2.06 11.22 -2.04
CA MET A 121 -1.55 10.67 -0.77
C MET A 121 -1.76 11.62 0.41
N ASN A 122 -1.63 12.94 0.18
CA ASN A 122 -1.88 13.93 1.22
C ASN A 122 -3.36 13.95 1.62
N ASP A 123 -4.30 14.01 0.67
CA ASP A 123 -5.75 14.00 0.98
C ASP A 123 -6.13 12.79 1.84
N ILE A 124 -5.62 11.61 1.48
CA ILE A 124 -5.89 10.35 2.17
C ILE A 124 -5.27 10.35 3.58
N THR A 125 -4.00 10.75 3.70
CA THR A 125 -3.30 10.73 4.98
C THR A 125 -3.78 11.82 5.94
N GLU A 126 -4.17 12.99 5.44
CA GLU A 126 -4.78 14.06 6.23
C GLU A 126 -6.13 13.63 6.78
N TYR A 127 -6.98 12.99 5.96
CA TYR A 127 -8.25 12.45 6.42
C TYR A 127 -8.05 11.40 7.53
N LEU A 128 -7.20 10.40 7.30
CA LEU A 128 -6.95 9.35 8.30
C LEU A 128 -6.31 9.88 9.59
N GLN A 129 -5.54 10.97 9.52
CA GLN A 129 -5.04 11.66 10.71
C GLN A 129 -6.11 12.46 11.44
N SER A 130 -6.99 13.17 10.72
CA SER A 130 -8.11 13.85 11.37
C SER A 130 -9.00 12.88 12.13
N GLU A 131 -9.05 11.63 11.66
CA GLU A 131 -9.77 10.51 12.26
C GLU A 131 -8.86 9.62 13.13
N TRP A 132 -7.76 10.12 13.68
CA TRP A 132 -6.74 9.33 14.40
C TRP A 132 -7.30 8.25 15.35
N HIS A 133 -8.35 8.58 16.12
CA HIS A 133 -8.96 7.65 17.09
C HIS A 133 -9.94 6.65 16.46
N ALA A 134 -10.47 6.95 15.27
CA ALA A 134 -11.48 6.14 14.57
C ALA A 134 -10.91 5.42 13.34
N ASN A 135 -9.72 5.80 12.86
CA ASN A 135 -9.21 5.36 11.57
C ASN A 135 -9.01 3.84 11.47
N THR A 136 -8.71 3.17 12.59
CA THR A 136 -8.64 1.71 12.67
C THR A 136 -9.99 1.07 12.33
N TYR A 137 -11.09 1.64 12.82
CA TYR A 137 -12.43 1.19 12.46
C TYR A 137 -12.78 1.55 11.01
N ILE A 138 -12.41 2.76 10.55
CA ILE A 138 -12.70 3.23 9.19
C ILE A 138 -12.07 2.31 8.14
N VAL A 139 -10.78 1.99 8.27
CA VAL A 139 -10.10 1.14 7.28
C VAL A 139 -10.60 -0.31 7.35
N ASP A 140 -10.95 -0.78 8.54
CA ASP A 140 -11.45 -2.14 8.74
C ASP A 140 -12.87 -2.30 8.16
N ASP A 141 -13.80 -1.40 8.49
CA ASP A 141 -15.17 -1.40 7.93
C ASP A 141 -15.15 -1.23 6.40
N PHE A 142 -14.27 -0.38 5.88
CA PHE A 142 -14.09 -0.21 4.45
C PHE A 142 -13.68 -1.51 3.75
N VAL A 143 -12.70 -2.24 4.31
CA VAL A 143 -12.26 -3.53 3.74
C VAL A 143 -13.36 -4.58 3.82
N HIS A 144 -14.06 -4.69 4.96
CA HIS A 144 -15.20 -5.60 5.09
C HIS A 144 -16.33 -5.28 4.10
N HIS A 145 -16.51 -3.99 3.76
CA HIS A 145 -17.42 -3.61 2.68
C HIS A 145 -16.91 -4.15 1.34
N LEU A 146 -15.66 -3.89 0.95
CA LEU A 146 -15.12 -4.41 -0.31
C LEU A 146 -15.26 -5.93 -0.44
N GLU A 147 -14.94 -6.69 0.61
CA GLU A 147 -15.08 -8.15 0.62
C GLU A 147 -16.51 -8.60 0.33
N ARG A 148 -17.53 -7.94 0.91
CA ARG A 148 -18.94 -8.32 0.71
C ARG A 148 -19.47 -8.03 -0.69
N TYR A 149 -18.89 -7.07 -1.40
CA TYR A 149 -19.40 -6.62 -2.70
C TYR A 149 -18.56 -7.13 -3.89
N LEU A 150 -17.30 -7.50 -3.66
CA LEU A 150 -16.38 -7.92 -4.72
C LEU A 150 -16.10 -9.43 -4.73
N LEU A 151 -16.28 -10.14 -3.60
CA LEU A 151 -15.96 -11.57 -3.43
C LEU A 151 -17.23 -12.37 -3.07
#